data_AF-A0A7C6ELB8-F1
#
_entry.id   AF-A0A7C6ELB8-F1
#
_cell.length_a   1.000
_cell.length_b   1.000
_cell.length_c   1.000
_cell.angle_alpha   90.00
_cell.angle_beta   90.00
_cell.angle_gamma   90.00
#
_symmetry.space_group_name_H-M   'P 1'
#
loop_
_entity.id
_entity.type
_entity.pdbx_description
1 polymer ?
#
loop_
_entity_poly.entity_id
_entity_poly.type
_entity_poly.pdbx_seq_one_letter_code
_entity_poly.pdbx_strand_id
1 'polypeptide(L)'
;MKFEGIICPMISPFTADEKIYADGVKSLIEFLHENGVNGIFVCGTYGLGPAMSIDERKRIAELAVEYASGNMDVIIHVGSSNVDTSIELAKHAEDVGADAVASTPPFYYK
;
A
#
# COMPACT_ATOMS: atom_id res chain seq x y z
N MET A 1 4.34 -18.54 -2.64
CA MET A 1 3.22 -17.84 -1.99
C MET A 1 2.08 -17.75 -2.99
N LYS A 2 0.82 -17.92 -2.58
CA LYS A 2 -0.33 -17.85 -3.48
C LYS A 2 -1.34 -16.89 -2.87
N PHE A 3 -1.51 -15.71 -3.48
CA PHE A 3 -2.52 -14.73 -3.08
C PHE A 3 -3.91 -15.31 -3.40
N GLU A 4 -4.69 -15.62 -2.38
CA GLU A 4 -6.03 -16.22 -2.51
C GLU A 4 -7.04 -15.54 -1.58
N GLY A 5 -8.33 -15.65 -1.92
CA GLY A 5 -9.41 -15.07 -1.14
C GLY A 5 -9.62 -13.58 -1.45
N ILE A 6 -9.95 -12.80 -0.42
CA ILE A 6 -10.27 -11.37 -0.54
C ILE A 6 -9.02 -10.54 -0.29
N ILE A 7 -8.52 -9.90 -1.36
CA ILE A 7 -7.45 -8.90 -1.27
C ILE A 7 -8.07 -7.52 -1.45
N CYS A 8 -8.16 -6.74 -0.38
CA CYS A 8 -8.83 -5.45 -0.38
C CYS A 8 -7.93 -4.36 -0.98
N PRO A 9 -8.35 -3.63 -2.03
CA PRO A 9 -7.69 -2.39 -2.43
C PRO A 9 -7.98 -1.31 -1.38
N MET A 10 -7.08 -1.19 -0.40
CA MET A 10 -7.30 -0.37 0.79
C MET A 10 -7.10 1.11 0.48
N ILE A 11 -8.01 1.95 0.99
CA ILE A 11 -7.83 3.40 1.00
C ILE A 11 -6.68 3.80 1.93
N SER A 12 -6.06 4.96 1.69
CA SER A 12 -5.07 5.54 2.59
C SER A 12 -5.73 6.61 3.47
N PRO A 13 -5.85 6.41 4.79
CA PRO A 13 -6.40 7.42 5.70
C PRO A 13 -5.50 8.64 5.85
N PHE A 14 -6.11 9.83 5.74
CA PHE A 14 -5.49 11.12 6.00
C PHE A 14 -6.26 11.86 7.10
N THR A 15 -5.55 12.74 7.83
CA THR A 15 -6.16 13.70 8.74
C THR A 15 -6.79 14.85 7.95
N ALA A 16 -7.58 15.70 8.61
CA ALA A 16 -8.13 16.91 8.01
C ALA A 16 -7.04 17.91 7.54
N ASP A 17 -5.83 17.82 8.11
CA ASP A 17 -4.66 18.60 7.73
C ASP A 17 -3.81 17.90 6.64
N GLU A 18 -4.39 16.93 5.92
CA GLU A 18 -3.77 16.22 4.80
C GLU A 18 -2.48 15.46 5.16
N LYS A 19 -2.37 14.99 6.41
CA LYS A 19 -1.26 14.13 6.84
C LYS A 19 -1.70 12.68 6.93
N ILE A 20 -0.79 11.73 6.69
CA ILE A 20 -1.05 10.31 6.91
C ILE A 20 -1.56 10.07 8.32
N TYR A 21 -2.75 9.47 8.43
CA TYR A 21 -3.40 9.20 9.70
C TYR A 21 -3.13 7.76 10.15
N ALA A 22 -2.04 7.57 10.88
CA ALA A 22 -1.55 6.24 11.28
C ALA A 22 -2.56 5.42 12.09
N ASP A 23 -3.24 6.01 13.08
CA ASP A 23 -4.26 5.31 13.86
C ASP A 23 -5.44 4.87 12.98
N GLY A 24 -5.81 5.69 11.98
CA GLY A 24 -6.81 5.31 10.98
C GLY A 24 -6.38 4.14 10.11
N VAL A 25 -5.11 4.09 9.70
CA VAL A 25 -4.55 2.93 8.96
C VAL A 25 -4.67 1.67 9.81
N LYS A 26 -4.26 1.74 11.08
CA LYS A 26 -4.34 0.63 12.02
C LYS A 26 -5.76 0.12 12.20
N SER A 27 -6.70 1.01 12.55
CA SER A 27 -8.10 0.62 12.76
C SER A 27 -8.75 0.05 11.51
N LEU A 28 -8.38 0.52 10.31
CA LEU A 28 -8.89 -0.02 9.06
C LEU A 28 -8.36 -1.43 8.79
N ILE A 29 -7.07 -1.68 9.00
CA ILE A 29 -6.46 -3.01 8.82
C ILE A 29 -7.07 -4.00 9.81
N GLU A 30 -7.19 -3.62 11.09
CA GLU A 30 -7.82 -4.44 12.12
C GLU A 30 -9.27 -4.80 11.74
N PHE A 31 -10.06 -3.82 11.31
CA PHE A 31 -11.43 -4.04 10.84
C PHE A 31 -11.48 -5.01 9.64
N LEU A 32 -10.60 -4.86 8.65
CA LEU A 32 -10.57 -5.74 7.48
C LEU A 32 -10.21 -7.18 7.89
N HIS A 33 -9.20 -7.34 8.75
CA HIS A 33 -8.78 -8.63 9.26
C HIS A 33 -9.91 -9.34 10.03
N GLU A 34 -10.55 -8.64 10.97
CA GLU A 34 -11.67 -9.17 11.77
C GLU A 34 -12.87 -9.61 10.92
N ASN A 35 -13.04 -9.02 9.73
CA ASN A 35 -14.10 -9.36 8.79
C ASN A 35 -13.68 -10.37 7.70
N GLY A 36 -12.55 -11.06 7.90
CA GLY A 36 -12.14 -12.19 7.05
C GLY A 36 -11.47 -11.81 5.74
N VAL A 37 -10.93 -10.59 5.63
CA VAL A 37 -10.08 -10.20 4.49
C VAL A 37 -8.72 -10.90 4.62
N ASN A 38 -8.22 -11.45 3.51
CA ASN A 38 -7.00 -12.26 3.47
C ASN A 38 -5.74 -11.43 3.21
N GLY A 39 -5.89 -10.29 2.53
CA GLY A 39 -4.77 -9.42 2.19
C GLY A 39 -5.20 -8.00 1.87
N ILE A 40 -4.22 -7.10 1.83
CA ILE A 40 -4.41 -5.70 1.47
C ILE A 40 -3.51 -5.34 0.28
N PHE A 41 -4.07 -4.52 -0.60
CA PHE A 41 -3.36 -3.88 -1.70
C PHE A 41 -3.33 -2.37 -1.44
N VAL A 42 -2.15 -1.81 -1.20
CA VAL A 42 -1.97 -0.43 -0.73
C VAL A 42 -1.28 0.44 -1.77
N CYS A 43 -1.44 1.76 -1.64
CA CYS A 43 -0.94 2.76 -2.60
C CYS A 43 -1.45 2.55 -4.04
N GLY A 44 -2.55 1.82 -4.23
CA GLY A 44 -3.22 1.71 -5.53
C GLY A 44 -4.00 2.97 -5.88
N THR A 45 -4.85 2.87 -6.92
CA THR A 45 -5.79 3.95 -7.29
C THR A 45 -6.71 4.32 -6.12
N TYR A 46 -7.32 3.33 -5.47
CA TYR A 46 -8.18 3.55 -4.29
C TYR A 46 -7.41 4.07 -3.07
N GLY A 47 -6.14 3.70 -2.95
CA GLY A 47 -5.23 4.22 -1.93
C GLY A 47 -4.62 5.58 -2.26
N LEU A 48 -5.04 6.25 -3.34
CA LEU A 48 -4.49 7.54 -3.80
C LEU A 48 -2.99 7.54 -4.14
N GLY A 49 -2.39 6.38 -4.41
CA GLY A 49 -0.94 6.25 -4.68
C GLY A 49 -0.36 7.26 -5.67
N PRO A 50 -0.97 7.43 -6.87
CA PRO A 50 -0.46 8.39 -7.86
C PRO A 50 -0.54 9.86 -7.43
N ALA A 51 -1.34 10.21 -6.42
CA ALA A 51 -1.48 11.56 -5.89
C ALA A 51 -0.60 11.83 -4.66
N MET A 52 -0.03 10.78 -4.06
CA MET A 52 0.86 10.88 -2.91
C MET A 52 2.30 11.21 -3.33
N SER A 53 3.01 11.93 -2.46
CA SER A 53 4.46 12.03 -2.50
C SER A 53 5.12 10.66 -2.27
N ILE A 54 6.40 10.55 -2.62
CA ILE A 54 7.17 9.33 -2.38
C ILE A 54 7.20 8.99 -0.89
N ASP A 55 7.40 10.00 -0.02
CA ASP A 55 7.49 9.79 1.42
C ASP A 55 6.15 9.34 2.03
N GLU A 56 5.02 9.85 1.53
CA GLU A 56 3.69 9.38 1.95
C GLU A 56 3.44 7.93 1.54
N ARG A 57 3.84 7.54 0.31
CA ARG A 57 3.73 6.15 -0.16
C ARG A 57 4.58 5.22 0.70
N LYS A 58 5.82 5.61 1.02
CA LYS A 58 6.71 4.86 1.92
C LYS A 58 6.09 4.75 3.31
N ARG A 59 5.52 5.84 3.83
CA ARG A 59 4.89 5.83 5.16
C ARG A 59 3.67 4.91 5.22
N ILE A 60 2.82 4.91 4.20
CA ILE A 60 1.69 3.98 4.11
C ILE A 60 2.18 2.53 3.99
N ALA A 61 3.22 2.28 3.20
CA ALA A 61 3.83 0.96 3.06
C ALA A 61 4.33 0.41 4.40
N GLU A 62 5.08 1.22 5.16
CA GLU A 62 5.58 0.87 6.50
C GLU A 62 4.44 0.50 7.45
N LEU A 63 3.42 1.37 7.54
CA LEU A 63 2.27 1.14 8.43
C LEU A 63 1.45 -0.09 8.02
N ALA A 64 1.29 -0.31 6.70
CA ALA A 64 0.58 -1.46 6.18
C ALA A 64 1.27 -2.76 6.58
N VAL A 65 2.59 -2.87 6.39
CA VAL A 65 3.34 -4.07 6.78
C VAL A 65 3.37 -4.23 8.30
N GLU A 66 3.60 -3.16 9.06
CA GLU A 66 3.62 -3.19 10.53
C GLU A 66 2.30 -3.74 11.10
N TYR A 67 1.16 -3.23 10.64
CA TYR A 67 -0.14 -3.58 11.21
C TYR A 67 -0.77 -4.85 10.61
N ALA A 68 -0.37 -5.26 9.41
CA ALA A 68 -0.81 -6.52 8.81
C ALA A 68 0.06 -7.73 9.18
N SER A 69 1.25 -7.49 9.75
CA SER A 69 2.27 -8.52 10.01
C SER A 69 1.71 -9.79 10.64
N GLY A 70 1.86 -10.90 9.92
CA GLY A 70 1.47 -12.24 10.36
C GLY A 70 -0.02 -12.59 10.20
N ASN A 71 -0.85 -11.64 9.77
CA ASN A 71 -2.31 -11.79 9.70
C ASN A 71 -2.88 -11.66 8.28
N MET A 72 -2.23 -10.89 7.41
CA MET A 72 -2.70 -10.60 6.06
C MET A 72 -1.53 -10.46 5.09
N ASP A 73 -1.72 -10.88 3.84
CA ASP A 73 -0.75 -10.62 2.77
C ASP A 73 -0.75 -9.12 2.40
N VAL A 74 0.42 -8.50 2.23
CA VAL A 74 0.57 -7.09 1.88
C VAL A 74 1.17 -6.94 0.48
N ILE A 75 0.36 -6.40 -0.43
CA ILE A 75 0.80 -6.06 -1.79
C ILE A 75 0.94 -4.54 -1.91
N ILE A 76 2.13 -4.06 -2.27
CA ILE A 76 2.41 -2.62 -2.37
C ILE A 76 2.46 -2.20 -3.84
N HIS A 77 1.63 -1.22 -4.20
CA HIS A 77 1.71 -0.63 -5.52
C HIS A 77 2.90 0.33 -5.63
N VAL A 78 3.81 0.03 -6.54
CA VAL A 78 5.05 0.81 -6.80
C VAL A 78 5.03 1.52 -8.15
N GLY A 79 3.96 1.34 -8.93
CA GLY A 79 3.82 1.94 -10.25
C GLY A 79 3.88 3.48 -10.22
N SER A 80 4.53 4.03 -11.24
CA SER A 80 4.66 5.46 -11.50
C SER A 80 4.90 5.71 -13.00
N SER A 81 4.62 6.92 -13.47
CA SER A 81 5.05 7.36 -14.81
C SER A 81 6.55 7.75 -14.84
N ASN A 82 7.23 7.71 -13.70
CA ASN A 82 8.68 7.85 -13.57
C ASN A 82 9.29 6.50 -13.15
N VAL A 83 10.27 6.01 -13.91
CA VAL A 83 10.90 4.70 -13.67
C VAL A 83 11.77 4.70 -12.41
N ASP A 84 12.50 5.78 -12.13
CA ASP A 84 13.36 5.89 -10.95
C ASP A 84 12.53 5.86 -9.68
N THR A 85 11.38 6.56 -9.67
CA THR A 85 10.40 6.48 -8.58
C THR A 85 9.88 5.06 -8.38
N SER A 86 9.57 4.35 -9.47
CA SER A 86 9.09 2.96 -9.37
C SER A 86 10.16 2.04 -8.76
N ILE A 87 11.42 2.22 -9.15
CA ILE A 87 12.56 1.46 -8.61
C ILE A 87 12.77 1.77 -7.13
N GLU A 88 12.73 3.05 -6.75
CA GLU A 88 12.90 3.49 -5.36
C GLU A 88 11.82 2.89 -4.44
N LEU A 89 10.56 2.96 -4.87
CA LEU A 89 9.43 2.40 -4.11
C LEU A 89 9.47 0.88 -4.07
N ALA A 90 9.94 0.21 -5.12
CA ALA A 90 10.10 -1.25 -5.13
C ALA A 90 11.16 -1.72 -4.14
N LYS A 91 12.31 -1.04 -4.08
CA LYS A 91 13.37 -1.32 -3.10
C LYS A 91 12.87 -1.09 -1.68
N HIS A 92 12.23 0.04 -1.43
CA HIS A 92 11.65 0.32 -0.10
C HIS A 92 10.60 -0.73 0.30
N ALA A 93 9.73 -1.14 -0.62
CA ALA A 93 8.74 -2.19 -0.36
C ALA A 93 9.38 -3.54 0.03
N GLU A 94 10.49 -3.92 -0.62
CA GLU A 94 11.29 -5.10 -0.24
C GLU A 94 11.90 -4.91 1.16
N ASP A 95 12.53 -3.77 1.43
CA ASP A 95 13.20 -3.47 2.70
C ASP A 95 12.25 -3.51 3.90
N VAL A 96 11.00 -3.08 3.73
CA VAL A 96 9.99 -3.08 4.81
C VAL A 96 9.27 -4.43 4.96
N GLY A 97 9.51 -5.39 4.05
CA GLY A 97 8.97 -6.75 4.16
C GLY A 97 7.62 -6.97 3.49
N ALA A 98 7.32 -6.29 2.39
CA ALA A 98 6.11 -6.58 1.60
C ALA A 98 6.13 -7.99 1.00
N ASP A 99 4.97 -8.64 0.93
CA ASP A 99 4.82 -9.98 0.34
C ASP A 99 4.91 -9.95 -1.20
N ALA A 100 4.47 -8.84 -1.80
CA ALA A 100 4.66 -8.56 -3.21
C ALA A 100 4.62 -7.06 -3.53
N VAL A 101 5.19 -6.73 -4.68
CA VAL A 101 4.99 -5.45 -5.34
C VAL A 101 4.07 -5.60 -6.55
N ALA A 102 3.34 -4.54 -6.88
CA ALA A 102 2.53 -4.45 -8.08
C ALA A 102 2.81 -3.15 -8.82
N SER A 103 2.86 -3.21 -10.15
CA SER A 103 3.04 -2.03 -10.98
C SER A 103 2.04 -2.03 -12.12
N THR A 104 1.41 -0.88 -12.33
CA THR A 104 0.71 -0.59 -13.59
C THR A 104 1.76 -0.19 -14.62
N PRO A 105 1.47 -0.32 -15.93
CA PRO A 105 2.25 0.35 -16.96
C PRO A 105 2.25 1.88 -16.74
N PRO A 106 3.27 2.61 -17.22
CA PRO A 106 3.24 4.07 -17.24
C PRO A 106 1.94 4.56 -17.88
N PHE A 107 1.24 5.46 -17.19
CA PHE A 107 -0.14 5.82 -17.53
C PHE A 107 -0.26 7.17 -18.26
N TYR A 108 0.81 7.98 -18.28
CA TYR A 108 0.80 9.30 -18.91
C TYR A 108 1.33 9.27 -20.35
N TYR A 109 2.49 8.66 -20.59
CA TYR A 109 3.12 8.60 -21.90
C TYR A 109 2.64 7.37 -22.69
N LYS A 110 2.29 7.55 -23.97
CA LYS A 110 1.82 6.48 -24.88
C LYS A 110 2.69 6.42 -26.13
#